data_AF-E4XUY8-F1
#
_entry.id   AF-E4XUY8-F1
#
_cell.length_a   1.000
_cell.length_b   1.000
_cell.length_c   1.000
_cell.angle_alpha   90.00
_cell.angle_beta   90.00
_cell.angle_gamma   90.00
#
_symmetry.space_group_name_H-M   'P 1'
#
loop_
_entity.id
_entity.type
_entity.pdbx_description
1 polymer ?
#
loop_
_entity_poly.entity_id
_entity_poly.type
_entity_poly.pdbx_seq_one_letter_code
_entity_poly.pdbx_strand_id
1 'polypeptide(L)'
;MGRDITTDAYKKASIVEAHPRENYANVNYTIIHGTDDDNVHFLNAVAQQKSLVRAGIDFKAEFYADEDHSIRSTSKIQQHVYRKILKNILDCFGCEWRN
;
A
#
# COMPACT_ATOMS: atom_id res chain seq x y z
N MET A 1 -1.78 27.50 -26.60
CA MET A 1 -1.93 27.09 -25.19
C MET A 1 -1.73 25.58 -25.14
N GLY A 2 -0.48 25.14 -24.97
CA GLY A 2 -0.10 23.73 -25.03
C GLY A 2 -0.56 23.02 -23.75
N ARG A 3 -1.30 21.92 -23.88
CA ARG A 3 -1.51 21.01 -22.75
C ARG A 3 -0.16 20.33 -22.51
N ASP A 4 0.41 20.50 -21.32
CA ASP A 4 1.61 19.76 -20.91
C ASP A 4 1.23 18.28 -20.77
N ILE A 5 1.35 17.55 -21.89
CA ILE A 5 1.07 16.12 -22.01
C ILE A 5 1.81 15.33 -20.92
N THR A 6 2.99 15.79 -20.52
CA THR A 6 3.81 15.21 -19.45
C THR A 6 3.10 15.32 -18.10
N THR A 7 2.68 16.52 -17.69
CA THR A 7 2.00 16.76 -16.42
C THR A 7 0.69 15.99 -16.33
N ASP A 8 -0.10 15.99 -17.40
CA ASP A 8 -1.37 15.26 -17.43
C ASP A 8 -1.16 13.73 -17.32
N ALA A 9 -0.09 13.20 -17.93
CA ALA A 9 0.25 11.78 -17.82
C ALA A 9 0.67 11.40 -16.39
N TYR A 10 1.49 12.23 -15.73
CA TYR A 10 1.88 11.99 -14.33
C TYR A 10 0.68 11.96 -13.39
N LYS A 11 -0.25 12.90 -13.54
CA LYS A 11 -1.48 12.92 -12.72
C LYS A 11 -2.29 11.65 -12.93
N LYS A 12 -2.49 11.23 -14.19
CA LYS A 12 -3.23 10.01 -14.55
C LYS A 12 -2.58 8.73 -14.02
N ALA A 13 -1.25 8.69 -13.94
CA ALA A 13 -0.51 7.55 -13.41
C ALA A 13 -0.46 7.51 -11.87
N SER A 14 -0.83 8.60 -11.18
CA SER A 14 -0.82 8.66 -9.72
C SER A 14 -2.02 7.92 -9.11
N ILE A 15 -1.74 6.98 -8.21
CA ILE A 15 -2.77 6.28 -7.44
C ILE A 15 -3.55 7.24 -6.52
N VAL A 16 -2.92 8.33 -6.08
CA VAL A 16 -3.53 9.31 -5.15
C VAL A 16 -4.31 10.40 -5.91
N GLU A 17 -3.97 10.69 -7.16
CA GLU A 17 -4.62 11.78 -7.91
C GLU A 17 -5.68 11.31 -8.90
N ALA A 18 -5.44 10.20 -9.61
CA ALA A 18 -6.31 9.79 -10.72
C ALA A 18 -7.42 8.82 -10.36
N HIS A 19 -7.29 8.11 -9.24
CA HIS A 19 -8.15 6.98 -8.92
C HIS A 19 -9.23 7.38 -7.92
N PRO A 20 -10.53 7.24 -8.26
CA PRO A 20 -11.62 7.48 -7.32
C PRO A 20 -11.50 6.58 -6.09
N ARG A 21 -11.77 7.14 -4.90
CA ARG A 21 -11.55 6.42 -3.63
C ARG A 21 -12.58 5.33 -3.44
N GLU A 22 -13.81 5.55 -3.89
CA GLU A 22 -14.93 4.60 -3.85
C GLU A 22 -14.60 3.21 -4.46
N ASN A 23 -13.63 3.14 -5.39
CA ASN A 23 -13.14 1.86 -5.93
C ASN A 23 -12.51 0.97 -4.85
N TYR A 24 -12.07 1.56 -3.74
CA TYR A 24 -11.47 0.85 -2.60
C TYR A 24 -12.51 0.46 -1.54
N ALA A 25 -13.76 0.95 -1.61
CA ALA A 25 -14.74 0.78 -0.54
C ALA A 25 -15.23 -0.67 -0.35
N ASN A 26 -15.19 -1.49 -1.41
CA ASN A 26 -15.72 -2.85 -1.41
C ASN A 26 -14.66 -3.90 -1.78
N VAL A 27 -13.39 -3.61 -1.53
CA VAL A 27 -12.27 -4.51 -1.82
C VAL A 27 -11.37 -4.66 -0.60
N ASN A 28 -10.68 -5.79 -0.52
CA ASN A 28 -9.64 -5.99 0.48
C ASN A 28 -8.35 -5.31 0.01
N TYR A 29 -8.05 -4.13 0.53
CA TYR A 29 -6.84 -3.39 0.22
C TYR A 29 -5.87 -3.39 1.41
N THR A 30 -4.61 -3.79 1.16
CA THR A 30 -3.54 -3.80 2.17
C THR A 30 -2.35 -2.99 1.68
N ILE A 31 -1.86 -2.06 2.50
CA ILE A 31 -0.63 -1.28 2.27
C ILE A 31 0.50 -1.89 3.11
N ILE A 32 1.64 -2.17 2.50
CA ILE A 32 2.85 -2.67 3.20
C ILE A 32 4.04 -1.81 2.79
N HIS A 33 4.79 -1.29 3.77
CA HIS A 33 5.97 -0.44 3.49
C HIS A 33 6.98 -0.43 4.64
N GLY A 34 8.27 -0.30 4.35
CA GLY A 34 9.32 0.03 5.33
C GLY A 34 9.35 1.53 5.66
N THR A 35 9.59 1.92 6.91
CA THR A 35 9.58 3.34 7.28
C THR A 35 10.85 4.09 6.88
N ASP A 36 11.95 3.37 6.64
CA ASP A 36 13.27 3.92 6.26
C ASP A 36 13.62 3.63 4.79
N ASP A 37 12.59 3.49 3.93
CA ASP A 37 12.77 3.29 2.49
C ASP A 37 13.32 4.58 1.84
N ASP A 38 14.56 4.51 1.37
CA ASP A 38 15.30 5.59 0.73
C ASP A 38 15.08 5.67 -0.79
N ASN A 39 14.50 4.64 -1.41
CA ASN A 39 14.28 4.54 -2.85
C ASN A 39 12.82 4.87 -3.22
N VAL A 40 11.87 4.23 -2.55
CA VAL A 40 10.43 4.51 -2.67
C VAL A 40 9.95 5.04 -1.33
N HIS A 41 10.16 6.32 -1.08
CA HIS A 41 9.89 6.93 0.23
C HIS A 41 8.54 6.54 0.84
N PHE A 42 8.57 6.28 2.15
CA PHE A 42 7.40 5.96 2.98
C PHE A 42 6.25 6.96 2.81
N LEU A 43 6.57 8.21 2.44
CA LEU A 43 5.59 9.26 2.11
C LEU A 43 4.55 8.82 1.06
N ASN A 44 4.91 7.93 0.12
CA ASN A 44 3.97 7.38 -0.86
C ASN A 44 2.86 6.55 -0.20
N ALA A 45 3.23 5.67 0.74
CA ALA A 45 2.27 4.85 1.48
C ALA A 45 1.34 5.70 2.34
N VAL A 46 1.88 6.67 3.08
CA VAL A 46 1.05 7.53 3.94
C VAL A 46 0.21 8.54 3.15
N ALA A 47 0.63 8.94 1.95
CA ALA A 47 -0.20 9.75 1.06
C ALA A 47 -1.45 8.97 0.61
N GLN A 48 -1.28 7.70 0.23
CA GLN A 48 -2.41 6.83 -0.11
C GLN A 48 -3.31 6.59 1.12
N GLN A 49 -2.75 6.23 2.26
CA GLN A 49 -3.49 6.08 3.52
C GLN A 49 -4.30 7.34 3.85
N LYS A 50 -3.67 8.53 3.79
CA LYS A 50 -4.34 9.82 4.05
C LYS A 50 -5.53 10.04 3.11
N SER A 51 -5.42 9.63 1.84
CA SER A 51 -6.50 9.76 0.87
C SER A 51 -7.70 8.84 1.19
N LEU A 52 -7.44 7.61 1.62
CA LEU A 52 -8.47 6.63 1.98
C LEU A 52 -9.17 7.03 3.29
N VAL A 53 -8.42 7.44 4.31
CA VAL A 53 -8.96 7.93 5.59
C VAL A 53 -9.88 9.13 5.36
N ARG A 54 -9.48 10.09 4.52
CA ARG A 54 -10.32 11.26 4.19
C ARG A 54 -11.62 10.89 3.48
N ALA A 55 -11.64 9.78 2.76
CA ALA A 55 -12.83 9.26 2.09
C ALA A 55 -13.66 8.32 2.98
N GLY A 56 -13.23 8.05 4.22
CA GLY A 56 -13.92 7.13 5.13
C GLY A 56 -13.86 5.67 4.68
N ILE A 57 -12.76 5.27 4.01
CA ILE A 57 -12.60 3.92 3.47
C ILE A 57 -11.64 3.12 4.34
N ASP A 58 -12.09 1.94 4.74
CA ASP A 58 -11.29 0.99 5.51
C ASP A 58 -10.24 0.28 4.65
N PHE A 59 -9.08 0.02 5.23
CA PHE A 59 -7.96 -0.69 4.62
C PHE A 59 -7.11 -1.33 5.72
N LYS A 60 -6.24 -2.26 5.34
CA LYS A 60 -5.20 -2.81 6.23
C LYS A 60 -3.89 -2.09 5.93
N ALA A 61 -3.09 -1.80 6.95
CA ALA A 61 -1.72 -1.31 6.78
C ALA A 61 -0.76 -2.04 7.71
N GLU A 62 0.42 -2.36 7.18
CA GLU A 62 1.53 -2.93 7.94
C GLU A 62 2.81 -2.17 7.59
N PHE A 63 3.36 -1.47 8.58
CA PHE A 63 4.59 -0.72 8.41
C PHE A 63 5.71 -1.36 9.23
N TYR A 64 6.88 -1.46 8.61
CA TYR A 64 8.05 -2.07 9.22
C TYR A 64 9.05 -0.98 9.60
N ALA A 65 9.20 -0.76 10.90
CA ALA A 65 10.09 0.25 11.45
C ALA A 65 11.54 -0.02 11.07
N ASP A 66 12.26 1.04 10.70
CA ASP A 66 13.69 1.04 10.36
C ASP A 66 14.06 0.11 9.18
N GLU A 67 13.07 -0.33 8.40
CA GLU A 67 13.31 -1.14 7.20
C GLU A 67 13.38 -0.28 5.96
N ASP A 68 14.38 -0.59 5.13
CA ASP A 68 14.56 -0.07 3.78
C ASP A 68 13.56 -0.72 2.78
N HIS A 69 13.74 -0.44 1.49
CA HIS A 69 12.93 -0.97 0.39
C HIS A 69 12.80 -2.51 0.39
N SER A 70 13.77 -3.22 0.96
CA SER A 70 13.86 -4.67 0.90
C SER A 70 13.26 -5.39 2.10
N ILE A 71 12.98 -4.69 3.20
CA ILE A 71 12.31 -5.21 4.41
C ILE A 71 12.97 -6.53 4.87
N ARG A 72 14.28 -6.50 5.10
CA ARG A 72 15.13 -7.68 5.27
C ARG A 72 16.16 -7.63 6.38
N SER A 73 16.07 -6.67 7.31
CA SER A 73 17.06 -6.60 8.41
C SER A 73 17.17 -7.93 9.18
N THR A 74 16.08 -8.71 9.24
CA THR A 74 16.07 -10.07 9.77
C THR A 74 15.18 -11.02 8.98
N SER A 75 15.49 -12.32 9.06
CA SER A 75 14.63 -13.38 8.49
C SER A 75 13.23 -13.41 9.09
N LYS A 76 13.08 -13.03 10.38
CA LYS A 76 11.79 -12.96 11.07
C LYS A 76 10.89 -11.87 10.49
N ILE A 77 11.46 -10.73 10.11
CA ILE A 77 10.71 -9.63 9.49
C ILE A 77 10.22 -10.03 8.10
N GLN A 78 11.07 -10.64 7.27
CA GLN A 78 10.61 -11.19 5.98
C GLN A 78 9.52 -12.24 6.15
N GLN A 79 9.70 -13.19 7.08
CA GLN A 79 8.67 -14.18 7.40
C GLN A 79 7.35 -13.52 7.86
N HIS A 80 7.44 -12.42 8.61
CA HIS A 80 6.27 -11.64 9.02
C HIS A 80 5.53 -11.06 7.81
N VAL A 81 6.25 -10.43 6.87
CA VAL A 81 5.68 -9.90 5.61
C VAL A 81 4.95 -11.00 4.85
N TYR A 82 5.63 -12.11 4.56
CA TYR A 82 5.03 -13.21 3.79
C TYR A 82 3.81 -13.82 4.49
N ARG A 83 3.86 -13.96 5.82
CA ARG A 83 2.70 -14.42 6.59
C ARG A 83 1.52 -13.46 6.51
N LYS A 84 1.76 -12.14 6.52
CA LYS A 84 0.69 -11.13 6.43
C LYS A 84 0.07 -11.09 5.03
N ILE A 85 0.90 -11.19 3.99
CA ILE A 85 0.43 -11.36 2.60
C ILE A 85 -0.43 -12.61 2.47
N LEU A 86 0.07 -13.75 2.93
CA LEU A 86 -0.62 -15.03 2.81
C LEU A 86 -1.95 -15.04 3.57
N LYS A 87 -1.98 -14.51 4.80
CA LYS A 87 -3.23 -14.34 5.54
C LYS A 87 -4.22 -13.46 4.79
N ASN A 88 -3.79 -12.32 4.25
CA ASN A 88 -4.70 -11.45 3.51
C ASN A 88 -5.25 -12.11 2.23
N ILE A 89 -4.42 -12.89 1.52
CA ILE A 89 -4.86 -13.65 0.34
C ILE A 89 -5.89 -14.72 0.73
N LEU A 90 -5.64 -15.47 1.80
CA LEU A 90 -6.57 -16.50 2.27
C LEU A 90 -7.90 -15.90 2.72
N ASP A 91 -7.86 -14.78 3.46
CA ASP A 91 -9.06 -14.02 3.82
C ASP A 91 -9.86 -13.63 2.57
N CYS A 92 -9.19 -13.15 1.50
CA CYS A 92 -9.85 -12.81 0.23
C CYS A 92 -10.54 -14.01 -0.44
N PHE A 93 -10.03 -15.22 -0.25
CA PHE A 93 -10.62 -16.45 -0.80
C PHE A 93 -11.56 -17.17 0.19
N GLY A 94 -11.89 -16.55 1.33
CA GLY A 94 -12.74 -17.17 2.36
C GLY A 94 -12.12 -18.40 3.00
N CYS A 95 -10.79 -18.48 3.01
CA CYS A 95 -10.02 -19.59 3.58
C CYS A 95 -9.46 -19.21 4.95
N GLU A 96 -9.45 -20.17 5.89
CA GLU A 96 -8.87 -19.96 7.22
C GLU A 96 -7.39 -20.33 7.26
N TRP A 97 -6.57 -19.49 7.88
CA TRP A 97 -5.20 -19.83 8.24
C TRP A 97 -5.19 -20.81 9.43
N ARG A 98 -4.73 -22.04 9.20
CA ARG A 98 -4.57 -23.06 10.25
C ARG A 98 -3.09 -23.19 10.59
N ASN A 99 -2.73 -22.85 11.82
CA ASN A 99 -1.38 -23.05 12.37
C ASN A 99 -1.18 -24.50 12.80
#